data_AF-A0A9E4ZQM2-F1
#
_entry.id   AF-A0A9E4ZQM2-F1
#
_cell.length_a   1.000
_cell.length_b   1.000
_cell.length_c   1.000
_cell.angle_alpha   90.00
_cell.angle_beta   90.00
_cell.angle_gamma   90.00
#
_symmetry.space_group_name_H-M   'P 1'
#
loop_
_entity.id
_entity.type
_entity.pdbx_description
1 polymer ?
#
loop_
_entity_poly.entity_id
_entity_poly.type
_entity_poly.pdbx_seq_one_letter_code
_entity_poly.pdbx_strand_id
1 'polypeptide(L)'
;MSVVDASRKLVSELTSLMDKKIRVVLSDGRYYEGILVGFDHPGLNLLLRGAVNEKGGRIPKVLIKGERISEIMILEEPLFNPEEFKEWVLREMRIPEHMVKVIPEARVVEVQGRYRISEEGVIGSGPIAETLHSIYVKYMEYRRKIVQG
;
A
#
# COMPACT_ATOMS: atom_id res chain seq x y z
N MET A 1 15.87 2.40 16.48
CA MET A 1 15.67 2.45 15.02
C MET A 1 16.71 3.40 14.45
N SER A 2 17.56 2.98 13.51
CA SER A 2 18.57 3.90 12.94
C SER A 2 17.94 4.84 11.91
N VAL A 3 18.59 5.96 11.61
CA VAL A 3 18.16 6.89 10.53
C VAL A 3 18.08 6.17 9.18
N VAL A 4 18.99 5.22 8.93
CA VAL A 4 19.00 4.39 7.73
C VAL A 4 17.77 3.48 7.66
N ASP A 5 17.32 2.94 8.80
CA ASP A 5 16.11 2.11 8.85
C ASP A 5 14.85 2.95 8.62
N ALA A 6 14.80 4.17 9.18
CA ALA A 6 13.70 5.10 8.96
C ALA A 6 13.58 5.52 7.48
N SER A 7 14.69 5.81 6.82
CA SER A 7 14.72 6.18 5.40
C SER A 7 14.28 5.04 4.49
N ARG A 8 14.75 3.81 4.76
CA ARG A 8 14.30 2.61 4.04
C ARG A 8 12.81 2.39 4.20
N LYS A 9 12.29 2.58 5.42
CA LYS A 9 10.85 2.46 5.68
C LYS A 9 10.05 3.50 4.88
N LEU A 10 10.48 4.77 4.85
CA LEU A 10 9.83 5.80 4.04
C LEU A 10 9.80 5.46 2.55
N VAL A 11 10.92 4.99 2.00
CA VAL A 11 10.98 4.55 0.60
C VAL A 11 10.03 3.37 0.34
N SER A 12 9.96 2.41 1.27
CA SER A 12 9.00 1.30 1.19
C SER A 12 7.54 1.79 1.21
N GLU A 13 7.22 2.75 2.08
CA GLU A 13 5.87 3.33 2.15
C GLU A 13 5.51 4.02 0.83
N LEU A 14 6.38 4.89 0.30
CA LEU A 14 6.16 5.57 -0.98
C LEU A 14 6.04 4.59 -2.16
N THR A 15 6.86 3.53 -2.16
CA THR A 15 6.75 2.43 -3.14
C THR A 15 5.39 1.76 -3.06
N SER A 16 4.85 1.57 -1.86
CA SER A 16 3.54 0.96 -1.63
C SER A 16 2.34 1.83 -2.09
N LEU A 17 2.59 3.12 -2.35
CA LEU A 17 1.64 4.09 -2.88
C LEU A 17 1.66 4.19 -4.41
N MET A 18 2.59 3.50 -5.08
CA MET A 18 2.62 3.45 -6.54
C MET A 18 1.29 2.94 -7.10
N ASP A 19 0.84 3.58 -8.17
CA ASP A 19 -0.45 3.37 -8.84
C ASP A 19 -1.70 3.61 -7.97
N LYS A 20 -1.55 4.21 -6.78
CA LYS A 20 -2.69 4.61 -5.93
C LYS A 20 -3.03 6.09 -6.10
N LYS A 21 -4.29 6.42 -5.82
CA LYS A 21 -4.77 7.80 -5.80
C LYS A 21 -4.30 8.49 -4.51
N ILE A 22 -3.58 9.60 -4.68
CA ILE A 22 -3.09 10.44 -3.57
C ILE A 22 -3.48 11.90 -3.80
N ARG A 23 -3.48 12.68 -2.72
CA ARG A 23 -3.51 14.15 -2.78
C ARG A 23 -2.16 14.69 -2.33
N VAL A 24 -1.57 15.55 -3.15
CA VAL A 24 -0.35 16.29 -2.82
C VAL A 24 -0.74 17.74 -2.56
N VAL A 25 -0.49 18.22 -1.36
CA VAL A 25 -0.70 19.61 -0.96
C VAL A 25 0.63 20.35 -1.11
N LEU A 26 0.56 21.55 -1.68
CA LEU A 26 1.72 22.40 -1.84
C LEU A 26 1.83 23.41 -0.69
N SER A 27 3.04 23.93 -0.49
CA SER A 27 3.36 24.95 0.52
C SER A 27 2.56 26.25 0.36
N ASP A 28 1.90 26.47 -0.79
CA ASP A 28 1.02 27.62 -1.05
C ASP A 28 -0.48 27.29 -0.92
N GLY A 29 -0.83 26.11 -0.41
CA GLY A 29 -2.19 25.67 -0.15
C GLY A 29 -2.92 25.08 -1.36
N ARG A 30 -2.35 25.13 -2.56
CA ARG A 30 -2.89 24.41 -3.72
C ARG A 30 -2.73 22.90 -3.55
N TYR A 31 -3.54 22.12 -4.26
CA TYR A 31 -3.38 20.67 -4.25
C TYR A 31 -3.61 20.03 -5.61
N TYR A 32 -3.02 18.87 -5.79
CA TYR A 32 -3.30 17.97 -6.90
C TYR A 32 -3.73 16.61 -6.37
N GLU A 33 -4.84 16.10 -6.87
CA GLU A 33 -5.23 14.69 -6.69
C GLU A 33 -4.94 13.91 -7.95
N GLY A 34 -4.26 12.78 -7.85
CA GLY A 34 -3.98 11.94 -9.01
C GLY A 34 -3.37 10.60 -8.63
N ILE A 35 -3.05 9.79 -9.65
CA ILE A 35 -2.39 8.50 -9.45
C ILE A 35 -0.88 8.73 -9.34
N LEU A 36 -0.25 8.29 -8.25
CA LEU A 36 1.20 8.34 -8.11
C LEU A 36 1.84 7.33 -9.07
N VAL A 37 2.72 7.80 -9.96
CA VAL A 37 3.41 6.93 -10.94
C VAL A 37 4.93 7.01 -10.84
N GLY A 38 5.46 7.79 -9.91
CA GLY A 38 6.90 7.85 -9.66
C GLY A 38 7.25 8.86 -8.57
N PHE A 39 8.37 8.59 -7.91
CA PHE A 39 8.99 9.47 -6.94
C PHE A 39 10.52 9.36 -7.02
N ASP A 40 11.23 10.37 -6.51
CA ASP A 40 12.66 10.24 -6.22
C ASP A 40 12.96 10.38 -4.72
N HIS A 41 14.17 9.96 -4.34
CA HIS A 41 14.68 10.07 -2.97
C HIS A 41 16.14 10.54 -3.03
N PRO A 42 16.56 11.48 -2.16
CA PRO A 42 15.82 12.10 -1.07
C PRO A 42 14.96 13.31 -1.48
N GLY A 43 14.94 13.69 -2.76
CA GLY A 43 14.30 14.90 -3.24
C GLY A 43 12.77 14.96 -3.07
N LEU A 44 12.09 13.81 -2.97
CA LEU A 44 10.63 13.69 -2.91
C LEU A 44 9.90 14.43 -4.05
N ASN A 45 10.53 14.52 -5.22
CA ASN A 45 9.86 14.92 -6.44
C ASN A 45 8.85 13.82 -6.80
N LEU A 46 7.61 14.21 -7.12
CA LEU A 46 6.52 13.27 -7.43
C LEU A 46 6.03 13.46 -8.86
N LEU A 47 5.64 12.37 -9.50
CA LEU A 47 4.92 12.36 -10.77
C LEU A 47 3.52 11.81 -10.55
N LEU A 48 2.52 12.63 -10.84
CA LEU A 48 1.11 12.23 -10.86
C LEU A 48 0.62 12.05 -12.30
N ARG A 49 -0.23 11.04 -12.54
CA ARG A 49 -0.97 10.83 -13.78
C ARG A 49 -2.45 11.11 -13.56
N GLY A 50 -3.09 11.75 -14.54
CA GLY A 50 -4.53 12.05 -14.52
C GLY A 50 -4.93 12.94 -13.35
N ALA A 51 -4.13 13.96 -13.07
CA ALA A 51 -4.31 14.81 -11.90
C ALA A 51 -5.50 15.76 -12.06
N VAL A 52 -6.12 16.13 -10.93
CA VAL A 52 -7.16 17.15 -10.81
C VAL A 52 -6.68 18.16 -9.78
N ASN A 53 -6.67 19.45 -10.14
CA ASN A 53 -6.30 20.51 -9.22
C ASN A 53 -7.49 20.95 -8.34
N GLU A 54 -7.25 21.89 -7.42
CA GLU A 54 -8.26 22.43 -6.52
C GLU A 54 -9.44 23.12 -7.21
N LYS A 55 -9.30 23.46 -8.49
CA LYS A 55 -10.33 24.12 -9.31
C LYS A 55 -11.08 23.13 -10.21
N GLY A 56 -10.83 21.83 -10.09
CA GLY A 56 -11.43 20.79 -10.93
C GLY A 56 -10.78 20.65 -12.32
N GLY A 57 -9.69 21.37 -12.59
CA GLY A 57 -8.95 21.28 -13.85
C GLY A 57 -8.21 19.96 -13.98
N ARG A 58 -8.49 19.22 -15.06
CA ARG A 58 -7.84 17.94 -15.38
C ARG A 58 -6.51 18.17 -16.08
N ILE A 59 -5.46 17.52 -15.58
CA ILE A 59 -4.09 17.64 -16.08
C ILE A 59 -3.54 16.22 -16.32
N PRO A 60 -3.15 15.88 -17.56
CA PRO A 60 -2.72 14.51 -17.88
C PRO A 60 -1.55 14.01 -17.04
N LYS A 61 -0.55 14.87 -16.77
CA LYS A 61 0.60 14.58 -15.90
C LYS A 61 1.05 15.83 -15.16
N VAL A 62 1.45 15.68 -13.90
CA VAL A 62 2.01 16.77 -13.08
C VAL A 62 3.31 16.27 -12.45
N LEU A 63 4.43 16.96 -12.71
CA LEU A 63 5.67 16.79 -11.96
C LEU A 63 5.71 17.84 -10.87
N ILE A 64 5.83 17.40 -9.61
CA ILE A 64 5.83 18.26 -8.44
C ILE A 64 7.23 18.21 -7.83
N LYS A 65 7.85 19.37 -7.66
CA LYS A 65 9.13 19.49 -6.97
C LYS A 65 8.94 19.25 -5.48
N GLY A 66 9.76 18.40 -4.87
CA GLY A 66 9.61 18.04 -3.46
C GLY A 66 9.73 19.23 -2.51
N GLU A 67 10.55 20.24 -2.84
CA GLU A 67 10.68 21.50 -2.09
C GLU A 67 9.37 22.30 -2.00
N ARG A 68 8.39 22.03 -2.88
CA ARG A 68 7.09 22.69 -2.89
C ARG A 68 6.01 21.90 -2.15
N ILE A 69 6.30 20.67 -1.71
CA ILE A 69 5.31 19.77 -1.09
C ILE A 69 5.22 20.10 0.41
N SER A 70 4.00 20.31 0.90
CA SER A 70 3.71 20.38 2.34
C SER A 70 3.31 19.01 2.88
N GLU A 71 2.34 18.37 2.23
CA GLU A 71 1.82 17.06 2.64
C GLU A 71 1.56 16.13 1.45
N ILE A 72 1.70 14.83 1.70
CA ILE A 72 1.22 13.75 0.83
C ILE A 72 0.13 13.01 1.61
N MET A 73 -1.11 13.09 1.15
CA MET A 73 -2.26 12.43 1.77
C MET A 73 -2.71 11.25 0.92
N ILE A 74 -2.87 10.10 1.57
CA ILE A 74 -3.40 8.89 0.98
C ILE A 74 -4.92 8.98 1.07
N LEU A 75 -5.61 8.97 -0.07
CA LEU A 75 -7.06 9.17 -0.11
C LEU A 75 -7.86 7.88 0.03
N GLU A 76 -7.20 6.73 -0.12
CA GLU A 76 -7.81 5.42 -0.06
C GLU A 76 -7.01 4.55 0.89
N GLU A 77 -7.66 4.07 1.95
CA GLU A 77 -7.05 3.03 2.78
C GLU A 77 -7.03 1.72 1.98
N PRO A 78 -5.86 1.09 1.75
CA PRO A 78 -5.81 -0.16 1.01
C PRO A 78 -6.65 -1.23 1.71
N LEU A 79 -7.38 -2.01 0.92
CA LEU A 79 -8.21 -3.08 1.47
C LEU A 79 -7.33 -4.16 2.10
N PHE A 80 -6.19 -4.47 1.48
CA PHE A 80 -5.26 -5.47 2.00
C PHE A 80 -4.13 -4.84 2.83
N ASN A 81 -4.08 -5.17 4.13
CA ASN A 81 -2.98 -4.86 5.03
C ASN A 81 -2.21 -6.16 5.37
N PRO A 82 -0.93 -6.30 4.95
CA PRO A 82 -0.15 -7.53 5.18
C PRO A 82 0.06 -7.89 6.65
N GLU A 83 0.29 -6.91 7.53
CA GLU A 83 0.50 -7.16 8.97
C GLU A 83 -0.80 -7.64 9.62
N GLU A 84 -1.91 -7.00 9.28
CA GLU A 84 -3.22 -7.45 9.75
C GLU A 84 -3.56 -8.85 9.21
N PHE A 85 -3.28 -9.11 7.93
CA PHE A 85 -3.52 -10.42 7.34
C PHE A 85 -2.65 -11.52 7.96
N LYS A 86 -1.39 -11.22 8.33
CA LYS A 86 -0.54 -12.13 9.11
C LYS A 86 -1.26 -12.56 10.39
N GLU A 87 -1.81 -11.63 11.17
CA GLU A 87 -2.54 -11.95 12.41
C GLU A 87 -3.78 -12.84 12.16
N TRP A 88 -4.50 -12.60 11.06
CA TRP A 88 -5.60 -13.48 10.63
C TRP A 88 -5.11 -14.89 10.34
N VAL A 89 -4.01 -15.05 9.60
CA VAL A 89 -3.44 -16.37 9.28
C VAL A 89 -3.02 -17.09 10.56
N LEU A 90 -2.29 -16.43 11.47
CA LEU A 90 -1.85 -17.01 12.73
C LEU A 90 -3.01 -17.50 13.59
N ARG A 91 -4.08 -16.70 13.68
CA ARG A 91 -5.28 -17.04 14.45
C ARG A 91 -6.07 -18.19 13.84
N GLU A 92 -6.39 -18.11 12.55
CA GLU A 92 -7.28 -19.07 11.88
C GLU A 92 -6.60 -20.43 11.65
N MET A 93 -5.30 -20.44 11.32
CA MET A 93 -4.55 -21.68 11.07
C MET A 93 -3.86 -22.25 12.30
N ARG A 94 -3.74 -21.47 13.39
CA ARG A 94 -3.07 -21.86 14.64
C ARG A 94 -1.64 -22.36 14.41
N ILE A 95 -0.90 -21.69 13.53
CA ILE A 95 0.49 -22.01 13.17
C ILE A 95 1.49 -21.10 13.89
N PRO A 96 2.77 -21.53 14.05
CA PRO A 96 3.80 -20.70 14.65
C PRO A 96 4.09 -19.42 13.84
N GLU A 97 4.41 -18.33 14.53
CA GLU A 97 4.67 -17.03 13.91
C GLU A 97 5.79 -17.08 12.85
N HIS A 98 6.86 -17.82 13.09
CA HIS A 98 7.99 -17.93 12.16
C HIS A 98 7.62 -18.56 10.81
N MET A 99 6.44 -19.19 10.69
CA MET A 99 5.92 -19.70 9.42
C MET A 99 5.21 -18.64 8.58
N VAL A 100 5.02 -17.43 9.10
CA VAL A 100 4.32 -16.33 8.40
C VAL A 100 5.21 -15.10 8.37
N LYS A 101 5.63 -14.69 7.17
CA LYS A 101 6.54 -13.58 6.95
C LYS A 101 5.86 -12.49 6.14
N VAL A 102 5.89 -11.25 6.62
CA VAL A 102 5.52 -10.09 5.81
C VAL A 102 6.73 -9.65 5.00
N ILE A 103 6.52 -9.36 3.73
CA ILE A 103 7.46 -8.71 2.82
C ILE A 103 6.88 -7.31 2.53
N PRO A 104 7.23 -6.29 3.35
CA PRO A 104 6.59 -4.98 3.31
C PRO A 104 6.68 -4.31 1.94
N GLU A 105 7.84 -4.44 1.29
CA GLU A 105 8.14 -3.78 0.01
C GLU A 105 7.26 -4.32 -1.13
N ALA A 106 6.85 -5.59 -1.04
CA ALA A 106 5.98 -6.23 -2.01
C ALA A 106 4.51 -6.25 -1.56
N ARG A 107 4.18 -5.74 -0.36
CA ARG A 107 2.88 -5.91 0.31
C ARG A 107 2.38 -7.37 0.28
N VAL A 108 3.30 -8.32 0.48
CA VAL A 108 3.01 -9.76 0.43
C VAL A 108 3.13 -10.38 1.81
N VAL A 109 2.24 -11.30 2.14
CA VAL A 109 2.40 -12.27 3.22
C VAL A 109 2.83 -13.60 2.63
N GLU A 110 3.96 -14.11 3.09
CA GLU A 110 4.47 -15.43 2.75
C GLU A 110 4.16 -16.40 3.88
N VAL A 111 3.55 -17.54 3.55
CA VAL A 111 3.22 -18.61 4.51
C VAL A 111 4.00 -19.87 4.15
N GLN A 112 4.69 -20.44 5.13
CA GLN A 112 5.52 -21.65 5.03
C GLN A 112 6.57 -21.61 3.90
N GLY A 113 7.03 -20.42 3.51
CA GLY A 113 7.99 -20.25 2.41
C GLY A 113 7.47 -20.69 1.03
N ARG A 114 6.16 -20.94 0.89
CA ARG A 114 5.57 -21.53 -0.33
C ARG A 114 4.37 -20.75 -0.85
N TYR A 115 3.55 -20.17 0.02
CA TYR A 115 2.32 -19.50 -0.36
C TYR A 115 2.52 -18.00 -0.26
N ARG A 116 2.11 -17.25 -1.28
CA ARG A 116 2.21 -15.78 -1.30
C ARG A 116 0.80 -15.18 -1.39
N ILE A 117 0.49 -14.23 -0.52
CA ILE A 117 -0.80 -13.56 -0.46
C ILE A 117 -0.59 -12.06 -0.59
N SER A 118 -1.31 -11.43 -1.51
CA SER A 118 -1.34 -9.98 -1.76
C SER A 118 -2.79 -9.51 -1.93
N GLU A 119 -2.96 -8.23 -2.24
CA GLU A 119 -4.25 -7.66 -2.64
C GLU A 119 -4.82 -8.30 -3.93
N GLU A 120 -3.98 -8.97 -4.72
CA GLU A 120 -4.39 -9.67 -5.94
C GLU A 120 -4.92 -11.09 -5.66
N GLY A 121 -4.74 -11.59 -4.42
CA GLY A 121 -5.20 -12.91 -3.99
C GLY A 121 -4.09 -13.83 -3.50
N VAL A 122 -4.32 -15.14 -3.60
CA VAL A 122 -3.44 -16.19 -3.08
C VAL A 122 -2.75 -16.91 -4.23
N ILE A 123 -1.42 -16.96 -4.21
CA ILE A 123 -0.58 -17.71 -5.12
C ILE A 123 -0.08 -18.98 -4.42
N GLY A 124 -0.40 -20.13 -5.00
CA GLY A 124 -0.01 -21.46 -4.51
C GLY A 124 -1.04 -22.52 -4.91
N SER A 125 -0.80 -23.78 -4.55
CA SER A 125 -1.71 -24.89 -4.86
C SER A 125 -1.81 -25.91 -3.73
N GLY A 126 -2.89 -26.69 -3.75
CA GLY A 126 -3.20 -27.73 -2.76
C GLY A 126 -4.07 -27.26 -1.59
N PRO A 127 -4.36 -28.13 -0.62
CA PRO A 127 -5.35 -27.88 0.43
C PRO A 127 -5.04 -26.65 1.31
N ILE A 128 -3.76 -26.36 1.55
CA ILE A 128 -3.33 -25.18 2.29
C ILE A 128 -3.65 -23.89 1.51
N ALA A 129 -3.48 -23.88 0.18
CA ALA A 129 -3.82 -22.73 -0.64
C ALA A 129 -5.33 -22.45 -0.62
N GLU A 130 -6.17 -23.48 -0.65
CA GLU A 130 -7.63 -23.35 -0.54
C GLU A 130 -8.04 -22.78 0.84
N THR A 131 -7.35 -23.22 1.90
CA THR A 131 -7.54 -22.69 3.26
C THR A 131 -7.16 -21.22 3.33
N LEU A 132 -5.98 -20.86 2.82
CA LEU A 132 -5.49 -19.48 2.77
C LEU A 132 -6.41 -18.59 1.92
N HIS A 133 -6.93 -19.09 0.80
CA HIS A 133 -7.91 -18.40 -0.01
C HIS A 133 -9.21 -18.13 0.77
N SER A 134 -9.68 -19.11 1.54
CA SER A 134 -10.86 -18.93 2.39
C SER A 134 -10.66 -17.87 3.47
N ILE A 135 -9.47 -17.81 4.08
CA ILE A 135 -9.09 -16.76 5.05
C ILE A 135 -9.01 -15.40 4.34
N TYR A 136 -8.40 -15.34 3.17
CA TYR A 136 -8.28 -14.14 2.34
C TYR A 136 -9.64 -13.53 2.00
N VAL A 137 -10.59 -14.34 1.51
CA VAL A 137 -11.93 -13.85 1.17
C VAL A 137 -12.63 -13.26 2.39
N LYS A 138 -12.61 -13.95 3.53
CA LYS A 138 -13.20 -13.45 4.80
C LYS A 138 -12.57 -12.14 5.24
N TYR A 139 -11.24 -12.05 5.17
CA TYR A 139 -10.50 -10.84 5.51
C TYR A 139 -10.88 -9.66 4.63
N MET A 140 -10.93 -9.86 3.30
CA MET A 140 -11.29 -8.80 2.35
C MET A 140 -12.74 -8.34 2.52
N GLU A 141 -13.67 -9.25 2.84
CA GLU A 141 -15.05 -8.89 3.19
C GLU A 141 -15.13 -8.05 4.47
N TYR A 142 -14.37 -8.41 5.50
CA TYR A 142 -14.24 -7.64 6.74
C TYR A 142 -13.71 -6.23 6.46
N ARG A 143 -12.61 -6.12 5.70
CA ARG A 143 -11.99 -4.83 5.36
C ARG A 143 -12.90 -3.93 4.53
N ARG A 144 -13.61 -4.48 3.54
CA ARG A 144 -14.58 -3.71 2.74
C ARG A 144 -15.66 -3.06 3.61
N LYS A 145 -16.16 -3.76 4.63
CA LYS A 145 -17.18 -3.21 5.55
C LYS A 145 -16.65 -2.07 6.43
N ILE A 146 -15.36 -2.09 6.77
CA ILE A 146 -14.72 -1.05 7.58
C ILE A 146 -14.36 0.17 6.75
N VAL A 147 -13.86 -0.04 5.53
CA VAL A 147 -13.40 1.07 4.66
C VAL A 147 -14.58 1.80 3.99
N GLN A 148 -15.71 1.13 3.77
CA GLN A 148 -16.91 1.71 3.15
C GLN A 148 -17.98 2.18 4.16
N GLY A 149 -17.87 1.79 5.44
CA GLY A 149 -18.80 2.15 6.51
C GLY A 149 -18.27 3.32 7.33
#